data_AF-A0A9Q3HN59-F1
#
_entry.id   AF-A0A9Q3HN59-F1
#
_cell.length_a   1.000
_cell.length_b   1.000
_cell.length_c   1.000
_cell.angle_alpha   90.00
_cell.angle_beta   90.00
_cell.angle_gamma   90.00
#
_symmetry.space_group_name_H-M   'P 1'
#
loop_
_entity.id
_entity.type
_entity.pdbx_description
1 polymer ?
#
loop_
_entity_poly.entity_id
_entity_poly.type
_entity_poly.pdbx_seq_one_letter_code
_entity_poly.pdbx_strand_id
1 'polypeptide(L)'
;MIKALHETSVVQLELTDDLMNKPPTFPVSLIKLYTSSDKELFLLRNKPPFEIPPVHEGDEKKIVKVLKERRTRNKKDREYLVRYRNPTQENRWLIEKDITNGDKLLRSFIHERNPK
;
A
#
# COMPACT_ATOMS: atom_id res chain seq x y z
N MET A 1 -27.75 22.43 61.02
CA MET A 1 -27.44 20.99 61.00
C MET A 1 -26.98 20.63 59.60
N ILE A 2 -25.67 20.59 59.36
CA ILE A 2 -25.06 20.31 58.04
C ILE A 2 -24.23 19.04 58.20
N LYS A 3 -24.50 18.05 57.33
CA LYS A 3 -23.98 16.68 57.38
C LYS A 3 -22.50 16.64 57.00
N ALA A 4 -21.80 15.68 57.61
CA ALA A 4 -20.37 15.38 57.56
C ALA A 4 -19.70 15.54 56.17
N LEU A 5 -18.58 16.27 56.15
CA LEU A 5 -17.62 16.29 55.05
C LEU A 5 -16.71 15.07 55.22
N HIS A 6 -16.62 14.24 54.19
CA HIS A 6 -15.81 13.03 54.20
C HIS A 6 -14.33 13.41 54.30
N GLU A 7 -13.67 13.02 55.40
CA GLU A 7 -12.22 13.11 55.59
C GLU A 7 -11.53 12.09 54.65
N THR A 8 -11.47 12.39 53.36
CA THR A 8 -10.52 11.70 52.46
C THR A 8 -9.15 12.26 52.75
N SER A 9 -8.21 11.40 53.18
CA SER A 9 -6.79 11.74 53.33
C SER A 9 -6.28 12.40 52.04
N VAL A 10 -6.16 13.72 52.05
CA VAL A 10 -5.58 14.49 50.94
C VAL A 10 -4.07 14.48 51.16
N VAL A 11 -3.38 13.56 50.50
CA VAL A 11 -1.92 13.61 50.39
C VAL A 11 -1.59 14.73 49.40
N GLN A 12 -1.18 15.89 49.90
CA GLN A 12 -0.62 16.96 49.08
C GLN A 12 0.78 16.54 48.63
N LEU A 13 0.96 16.38 47.32
CA LEU A 13 2.21 15.99 46.71
C LEU A 13 2.88 17.26 46.17
N GLU A 14 3.79 17.85 46.96
CA GLU A 14 4.60 18.98 46.51
C GLU A 14 5.73 18.47 45.61
N LEU A 15 5.69 18.86 44.33
CA LEU A 15 6.69 18.50 43.35
C LEU A 15 7.88 19.46 43.51
N THR A 16 9.05 18.93 43.87
CA THR A 16 10.29 19.71 43.92
C THR A 16 10.76 20.11 42.52
N ASP A 17 11.49 21.22 42.41
CA ASP A 17 11.98 21.78 41.12
C ASP A 17 12.76 20.74 40.27
N ASP A 18 13.45 19.82 40.93
CA ASP A 18 14.19 18.72 40.31
C ASP A 18 13.30 17.67 39.60
N LEU A 19 12.03 17.56 39.98
CA LEU A 19 11.06 16.65 39.38
C LEU A 19 10.25 17.32 38.25
N MET A 20 10.16 18.65 38.23
CA MET A 20 9.49 19.42 37.17
C MET A 20 10.22 19.37 35.84
N ASN A 21 11.56 19.31 35.87
CA ASN A 21 12.41 19.29 34.67
C ASN A 21 12.69 17.87 34.14
N LYS A 22 12.22 16.82 34.83
CA LYS A 22 12.41 15.43 34.41
C LYS A 22 11.13 14.88 33.80
N PRO A 23 11.19 14.21 32.63
CA PRO A 23 10.00 13.58 32.07
C PRO A 23 9.47 12.51 33.04
N PRO A 24 8.14 12.37 33.18
CA PRO A 24 7.56 11.34 34.03
C PRO A 24 8.09 9.98 33.57
N THR A 25 8.86 9.34 34.45
CA THR A 25 9.45 8.03 34.16
C THR A 25 8.62 6.99 34.88
N PHE A 26 7.90 6.18 34.11
CA PHE A 26 7.18 5.06 34.67
C PHE A 26 8.20 4.00 35.11
N PRO A 27 8.08 3.45 36.33
CA PRO A 27 8.95 2.35 36.74
C PRO A 27 8.82 1.20 35.75
N VAL A 28 9.95 0.57 35.42
CA VAL A 28 10.06 -0.54 34.45
C VAL A 28 9.14 -1.71 34.82
N SER A 29 8.76 -1.83 36.10
CA SER A 29 7.79 -2.81 36.60
C SER A 29 6.35 -2.58 36.12
N LEU A 30 5.99 -1.37 35.68
CA LEU A 30 4.70 -1.06 35.05
C LEU A 30 4.71 -1.30 33.54
N ILE A 31 5.89 -1.60 32.97
CA ILE A 31 5.99 -1.99 31.57
C ILE A 31 5.52 -3.43 31.46
N LYS A 32 4.29 -3.59 30.95
CA LYS A 32 3.75 -4.91 30.68
C LYS A 32 4.63 -5.59 29.64
N LEU A 33 5.25 -6.71 30.02
CA LEU A 33 5.94 -7.58 29.08
C LEU A 33 4.94 -8.00 28.00
N TYR A 34 5.27 -7.71 26.74
CA TYR A 34 4.49 -8.20 25.61
C TYR A 34 4.69 -9.71 25.51
N THR A 35 3.77 -10.47 26.11
CA THR A 35 3.68 -11.91 25.89
C THR A 35 2.80 -12.20 24.69
N SER A 36 3.03 -13.35 24.05
CA SER A 36 2.09 -13.86 23.06
C SER A 36 0.71 -14.02 23.69
N SER A 37 -0.33 -13.63 22.97
CA SER A 37 -1.70 -13.77 23.45
C SER A 37 -2.05 -15.24 23.59
N ASP A 38 -2.58 -15.62 24.75
CA ASP A 38 -3.08 -16.97 24.98
C ASP A 38 -4.28 -17.25 24.05
N LYS A 39 -4.19 -18.34 23.28
CA LYS A 39 -5.21 -18.71 22.31
C LYS A 39 -6.46 -19.27 22.98
N GLU A 40 -6.32 -19.85 24.17
CA GLU A 40 -7.44 -20.43 24.93
C GLU A 40 -8.31 -19.35 25.57
N LEU A 41 -7.67 -18.27 26.06
CA LEU A 41 -8.37 -17.13 26.65
C LEU A 41 -8.95 -16.17 25.60
N PHE A 42 -8.39 -16.14 24.39
CA PHE A 42 -8.76 -15.19 23.32
C PHE A 42 -9.11 -15.90 22.02
N LEU A 43 -10.09 -16.82 22.05
CA LEU A 43 -10.54 -17.63 20.90
C LEU A 43 -10.91 -16.80 19.66
N LEU A 44 -11.48 -15.60 19.86
CA LEU A 44 -11.90 -14.69 18.79
C LEU A 44 -10.75 -13.91 18.13
N ARG A 45 -9.52 -14.01 18.66
CA ARG A 45 -8.34 -13.34 18.10
C ARG A 45 -7.72 -14.12 16.94
N ASN A 46 -8.12 -15.38 16.76
CA ASN A 46 -7.80 -16.14 15.58
C ASN A 46 -8.49 -15.46 14.39
N LYS A 47 -7.72 -14.67 13.62
CA LYS A 47 -8.24 -14.07 12.39
C LYS A 47 -8.75 -15.20 11.50
N PRO A 48 -9.95 -15.08 10.90
CA PRO A 48 -10.37 -16.04 9.90
C PRO A 48 -9.29 -16.10 8.81
N PRO A 49 -9.06 -17.27 8.19
CA PRO A 49 -8.15 -17.37 7.05
C PRO A 49 -8.55 -16.29 6.05
N PHE A 50 -7.61 -15.40 5.74
CA PHE A 50 -7.84 -14.40 4.69
C PHE A 50 -7.90 -15.17 3.37
N GLU A 51 -9.09 -15.31 2.80
CA GLU A 51 -9.27 -15.87 1.48
C GLU A 51 -8.71 -14.87 0.46
N ILE A 52 -7.52 -15.18 -0.07
CA ILE A 52 -6.95 -14.44 -1.19
C ILE A 52 -7.82 -14.80 -2.40
N PRO A 53 -8.52 -13.84 -3.03
CA PRO A 53 -9.29 -14.13 -4.23
C PRO A 53 -8.34 -14.70 -5.30
N PRO A 54 -8.78 -15.70 -6.09
CA PRO A 54 -7.95 -16.29 -7.13
C PRO A 54 -7.51 -15.19 -8.10
N VAL A 55 -6.20 -15.02 -8.25
CA VAL A 55 -5.64 -14.16 -9.29
C VAL A 55 -5.95 -14.84 -10.61
N HIS A 56 -6.89 -14.30 -11.37
CA HIS A 56 -7.09 -14.73 -12.75
C HIS A 56 -5.82 -14.35 -13.54
N GLU A 57 -4.94 -15.33 -13.77
CA GLU A 57 -3.77 -15.21 -14.66
C GLU A 57 -4.18 -14.90 -16.13
N GLY A 58 -5.49 -14.87 -16.40
CA GLY A 58 -6.10 -14.67 -17.71
C GLY A 58 -6.78 -13.31 -17.93
N ASP A 59 -6.51 -12.28 -17.12
CA ASP A 59 -6.79 -10.91 -17.57
C ASP A 59 -5.84 -10.62 -18.74
N GLU A 60 -6.26 -11.07 -19.93
CA GLU A 60 -5.60 -10.84 -21.20
C GLU A 60 -5.14 -9.39 -21.23
N LYS A 61 -3.83 -9.19 -21.29
CA LYS A 61 -3.19 -7.88 -21.13
C LYS A 61 -3.66 -6.97 -22.25
N LYS A 62 -4.83 -6.35 -22.07
CA LYS A 62 -5.50 -5.62 -23.12
C LYS A 62 -4.77 -4.32 -23.33
N ILE A 63 -4.17 -4.22 -24.51
CA ILE A 63 -3.44 -3.05 -24.93
C ILE A 63 -4.45 -1.95 -25.28
N VAL A 64 -4.25 -0.75 -24.71
CA VAL A 64 -5.12 0.41 -24.94
C VAL A 64 -4.51 1.37 -25.96
N LYS A 65 -3.20 1.64 -25.86
CA LYS A 65 -2.55 2.68 -26.66
C LYS A 65 -1.07 2.40 -26.88
N VAL A 66 -0.56 2.79 -28.05
CA VAL A 66 0.88 2.87 -28.35
C VAL A 66 1.35 4.29 -28.05
N LEU A 67 2.45 4.41 -27.29
CA LEU A 67 2.98 5.69 -26.81
C LEU A 67 4.18 6.15 -27.62
N LYS A 68 5.08 5.23 -27.98
CA LYS A 68 6.37 5.54 -28.62
C LYS A 68 6.76 4.44 -29.59
N GLU A 69 7.61 4.81 -30.54
CA GLU A 69 8.26 3.91 -31.49
C GLU A 69 9.79 4.05 -31.30
N ARG A 70 10.52 2.93 -31.34
CA ARG A 70 11.99 2.92 -31.39
C ARG A 70 12.48 1.92 -32.43
N ARG A 71 13.64 2.21 -33.01
CA ARG A 71 14.40 1.28 -33.85
C ARG A 71 15.53 0.67 -33.04
N THR A 72 15.55 -0.65 -32.94
CA THR A 72 16.64 -1.37 -32.27
C THR A 72 17.78 -1.55 -33.27
N ARG A 73 19.01 -1.15 -32.91
CA ARG A 73 20.18 -1.20 -33.83
C ARG A 73 20.47 -2.60 -34.38
N ASN A 74 20.11 -3.65 -33.62
CA ASN A 74 20.41 -5.04 -33.94
C ASN A 74 19.26 -5.81 -34.59
N LYS A 75 18.06 -5.21 -34.70
CA LYS A 75 16.89 -5.87 -35.31
C LYS A 75 16.32 -4.97 -36.40
N LYS A 76 15.96 -5.56 -37.53
CA LYS A 76 15.26 -4.84 -38.62
C LYS A 76 13.88 -4.36 -38.19
N ASP A 77 13.32 -4.99 -37.15
CA ASP A 77 11.98 -4.74 -36.65
C ASP A 77 11.93 -3.52 -35.74
N ARG A 78 10.82 -2.78 -35.85
CA ARG A 78 10.49 -1.64 -34.98
C ARG A 78 9.85 -2.18 -33.70
N GLU A 79 10.16 -1.53 -32.58
CA GLU A 79 9.52 -1.79 -31.31
C GLU A 79 8.63 -0.62 -30.92
N TYR A 80 7.50 -0.94 -30.29
CA TYR A 80 6.49 0.01 -29.89
C TYR A 80 6.29 -0.06 -28.37
N LEU A 81 6.29 1.09 -27.71
CA LEU A 81 6.01 1.18 -26.28
C LEU A 81 4.50 1.15 -26.08
N VAL A 82 4.03 0.15 -25.38
CA VAL A 82 2.61 -0.15 -25.24
C VAL A 82 2.13 0.14 -23.83
N ARG A 83 0.94 0.74 -23.73
CA ARG A 83 0.20 0.95 -22.49
C ARG A 83 -0.97 -0.01 -22.37
N TYR A 84 -1.02 -0.72 -21.26
CA TYR A 84 -2.09 -1.65 -20.91
C TYR A 84 -3.28 -0.93 -20.27
N ARG A 85 -4.44 -1.59 -20.31
CA ARG A 85 -5.67 -1.12 -19.67
C ARG A 85 -5.55 -1.09 -18.16
N ASN A 86 -4.92 -2.10 -17.59
CA ASN A 86 -4.76 -2.22 -16.14
C ASN A 86 -3.64 -1.26 -15.70
N PRO A 87 -3.93 -0.29 -14.81
CA PRO A 87 -2.96 0.75 -14.42
C PRO A 87 -1.78 0.19 -13.62
N THR A 88 -1.94 -0.99 -13.00
CA THR A 88 -0.88 -1.71 -12.29
C THR A 88 0.16 -2.31 -13.24
N GLN A 89 -0.19 -2.54 -14.51
CA GLN A 89 0.73 -3.11 -15.49
C GLN A 89 1.65 -2.02 -16.05
N GLU A 90 2.95 -2.24 -15.93
CA GLU A 90 3.96 -1.35 -16.48
C GLU A 90 3.96 -1.33 -18.01
N ASN A 91 4.35 -0.20 -18.59
CA ASN A 91 4.46 -0.07 -20.04
C ASN A 91 5.62 -0.92 -20.56
N ARG A 92 5.40 -1.64 -21.67
CA ARG A 92 6.40 -2.57 -22.22
C ARG A 92 6.66 -2.29 -23.70
N TRP A 93 7.90 -2.49 -24.12
CA TRP A 93 8.28 -2.50 -25.53
C TRP A 93 7.93 -3.83 -26.16
N LEU A 94 7.11 -3.81 -27.20
CA LEU A 94 6.66 -4.98 -27.96
C LEU A 94 6.92 -4.80 -29.45
N ILE A 95 7.06 -5.92 -30.15
CA ILE A 95 7.14 -5.95 -31.62
C ILE A 95 5.71 -5.90 -32.17
N GLU A 96 5.53 -5.39 -33.38
CA GLU A 96 4.22 -5.32 -34.06
C GLU A 96 3.41 -6.63 -34.01
N LYS A 97 4.07 -7.79 -34.14
CA LYS A 97 3.45 -9.11 -34.10
C LYS A 97 2.85 -9.48 -32.73
N ASP A 98 3.39 -8.92 -31.66
CA ASP A 98 3.00 -9.25 -30.28
C ASP A 98 1.91 -8.30 -29.76
N ILE A 99 1.47 -7.33 -30.56
CA ILE A 99 0.45 -6.35 -30.18
C ILE A 99 -0.92 -6.86 -30.59
N THR A 100 -1.76 -7.21 -29.63
CA THR A 100 -3.17 -7.55 -29.87
C THR A 100 -3.89 -6.37 -30.53
N ASN A 101 -4.52 -6.59 -31.69
CA ASN A 101 -5.14 -5.54 -32.52
C ASN A 101 -4.16 -4.43 -32.96
N GLY A 102 -2.90 -4.80 -33.23
CA GLY A 102 -1.83 -3.86 -33.61
C GLY A 102 -2.18 -2.92 -34.77
N ASP A 103 -2.83 -3.42 -35.84
CA ASP A 103 -3.19 -2.60 -37.00
C ASP A 103 -3.98 -1.34 -36.65
N LYS A 104 -5.00 -1.48 -35.80
CA LYS A 104 -5.87 -0.36 -35.41
C LYS A 104 -5.09 0.65 -34.56
N LEU A 105 -4.33 0.14 -33.60
CA LEU A 105 -3.57 0.95 -32.64
C LEU A 105 -2.41 1.71 -33.31
N LEU A 106 -1.69 1.05 -34.22
CA LEU A 106 -0.60 1.64 -34.96
C LEU A 106 -1.10 2.71 -35.94
N ARG A 107 -2.23 2.48 -36.61
CA ARG A 107 -2.88 3.51 -37.45
C ARG A 107 -3.27 4.75 -36.64
N SER A 108 -3.89 4.56 -35.47
CA SER A 108 -4.23 5.69 -34.59
C SER A 108 -2.98 6.44 -34.11
N PHE A 109 -1.91 5.72 -33.78
CA PHE A 109 -0.64 6.32 -33.36
C PHE A 109 0.01 7.14 -34.48
N ILE A 110 0.03 6.61 -35.72
CA ILE A 110 0.57 7.33 -36.88
C ILE A 110 -0.26 8.59 -37.17
N HIS A 111 -1.58 8.51 -37.06
CA HIS A 111 -2.46 9.65 -37.26
C HIS A 111 -2.26 10.74 -36.20
N GLU A 112 -2.14 10.36 -34.92
CA GLU A 112 -1.85 11.30 -33.83
C GLU A 112 -0.46 11.95 -34.00
N ARG A 113 0.54 11.20 -34.49
CA ARG A 113 1.89 11.73 -34.69
C ARG A 113 1.96 12.73 -35.85
N ASN A 114 1.22 12.46 -36.92
CA ASN A 114 1.17 13.29 -38.12
C ASN A 114 -0.29 13.73 -38.36
N PRO A 115 -0.80 14.72 -37.59
CA PRO A 115 -2.09 15.32 -37.89
C PRO A 115 -1.99 15.98 -39.27
N LYS A 116 -2.93 15.64 -40.16
CA LYS A 116 -3.09 16.30 -41.45
C LYS A 116 -3.68 17.69 -41.27
#